data_AF-A0A074LNY9-F1
#
_entry.id   AF-A0A074LNY9-F1
#
_cell.length_a   1.000
_cell.length_b   1.000
_cell.length_c   1.000
_cell.angle_alpha   90.00
_cell.angle_beta   90.00
_cell.angle_gamma   90.00
#
_symmetry.space_group_name_H-M   'P 1'
#
loop_
_entity.id
_entity.type
_entity.pdbx_description
1 polymer ?
#
loop_
_entity_poly.entity_id
_entity_poly.type
_entity_poly.pdbx_seq_one_letter_code
_entity_poly.pdbx_strand_id
1 'polypeptide(L)'
;MKGAASIIFLGMLFFGFFSVNAQTEGGLQAYLKSDTLTLENSILRHQYLFNGGDLKLLNLWDKRSDKVLEINRPQIDFVFGGISLDSVSYRIHTAEGSAGDQPYKEVVIIQYRGGLEVKRRIKLFGEAPAVRHQFEFRGKSSVLSWERVII
;
A
#
# COMPACT_ATOMS: atom_id res chain seq x y z
N MET A 1 -31.60 -21.22 -57.37
CA MET A 1 -30.74 -22.11 -56.54
C MET A 1 -29.48 -21.36 -56.16
N LYS A 2 -29.26 -21.24 -54.84
CA LYS A 2 -28.04 -20.94 -54.05
C LYS A 2 -26.78 -20.53 -54.85
N GLY A 3 -26.26 -19.32 -54.67
CA GLY A 3 -25.20 -18.96 -53.70
C GLY A 3 -24.16 -18.09 -54.46
N ALA A 4 -23.38 -17.18 -53.90
CA ALA A 4 -23.02 -16.86 -52.53
C ALA A 4 -22.73 -15.35 -52.42
N ALA A 5 -23.16 -14.72 -51.32
CA ALA A 5 -22.77 -13.36 -50.98
C ALA A 5 -21.42 -13.40 -50.26
N SER A 6 -20.42 -12.72 -50.81
CA SER A 6 -19.19 -12.36 -50.09
C SER A 6 -19.34 -10.94 -49.58
N ILE A 7 -19.56 -10.77 -48.28
CA ILE A 7 -19.30 -9.51 -47.58
C ILE A 7 -18.46 -9.84 -46.34
N ILE A 8 -17.33 -9.16 -46.27
CA ILE A 8 -16.21 -9.31 -45.36
C ILE A 8 -16.51 -8.57 -44.04
N PHE A 9 -16.26 -9.25 -42.92
CA PHE A 9 -15.77 -8.78 -41.61
C PHE A 9 -16.21 -7.38 -41.11
N LEU A 10 -16.92 -7.34 -39.97
CA LEU A 10 -16.46 -6.54 -38.83
C LEU A 10 -17.12 -7.04 -37.52
N GLY A 11 -16.36 -7.76 -36.72
CA GLY A 11 -16.76 -8.16 -35.37
C GLY A 11 -16.77 -6.95 -34.43
N MET A 12 -17.95 -6.54 -33.97
CA MET A 12 -18.09 -5.64 -32.83
C MET A 12 -18.16 -6.49 -31.56
N LEU A 13 -16.99 -6.83 -31.00
CA LEU A 13 -16.88 -7.25 -29.61
C LEU A 13 -17.11 -6.01 -28.74
N PHE A 14 -18.36 -5.80 -28.33
CA PHE A 14 -18.71 -4.86 -27.28
C PHE A 14 -18.20 -5.43 -25.94
N PHE A 15 -16.91 -5.23 -25.65
CA PHE A 15 -16.40 -5.30 -24.28
C PHE A 15 -16.96 -4.09 -23.54
N GLY A 16 -18.17 -4.24 -23.01
CA GLY A 16 -18.68 -3.33 -22.01
C GLY A 16 -17.72 -3.36 -20.83
N PHE A 17 -16.92 -2.31 -20.69
CA PHE A 17 -16.26 -2.00 -19.42
C PHE A 17 -17.38 -1.85 -18.39
N PHE A 18 -17.63 -2.89 -17.61
CA PHE A 18 -18.20 -2.71 -16.28
C PHE A 18 -17.15 -1.92 -15.49
N SER A 19 -17.19 -0.59 -15.59
CA SER A 19 -16.61 0.26 -14.57
C SER A 19 -17.36 -0.05 -13.29
N VAL A 20 -16.79 -0.94 -12.48
CA VAL A 20 -17.10 -1.03 -11.08
C VAL A 20 -16.73 0.34 -10.51
N ASN A 21 -17.74 1.21 -10.39
CA ASN A 21 -17.64 2.39 -9.56
C ASN A 21 -17.48 1.88 -8.13
N ALA A 22 -16.22 1.73 -7.70
CA ALA A 22 -15.89 1.62 -6.29
C ALA A 22 -16.34 2.93 -5.65
N GLN A 23 -17.57 2.91 -5.13
CA GLN A 23 -18.16 4.00 -4.38
C GLN A 23 -17.23 4.26 -3.18
N THR A 24 -16.46 5.34 -3.27
CA THR A 24 -15.45 5.70 -2.27
C THR A 24 -16.07 6.73 -1.35
N GLU A 25 -16.66 6.25 -0.26
CA GLU A 25 -17.08 7.11 0.82
C GLU A 25 -15.89 7.97 1.28
N GLY A 26 -16.02 9.30 1.17
CA GLY A 26 -15.12 10.29 1.77
C GLY A 26 -13.72 10.43 1.16
N GLY A 27 -13.43 9.86 -0.01
CA GLY A 27 -12.10 9.97 -0.62
C GLY A 27 -10.98 9.26 0.17
N LEU A 28 -11.34 8.39 1.11
CA LEU A 28 -10.42 7.63 1.96
C LEU A 28 -10.09 6.27 1.32
N GLN A 29 -8.88 6.15 0.81
CA GLN A 29 -8.42 5.02 0.01
C GLN A 29 -7.09 4.46 0.53
N ALA A 30 -7.00 3.13 0.54
CA ALA A 30 -5.76 2.41 0.75
C ALA A 30 -5.77 1.20 -0.19
N TYR A 31 -4.73 1.05 -1.01
CA TYR A 31 -4.63 -0.07 -1.95
C TYR A 31 -3.17 -0.37 -2.32
N LEU A 32 -2.91 -1.64 -2.63
CA LEU A 32 -1.64 -2.10 -3.19
C LEU A 32 -1.86 -2.45 -4.67
N LYS A 33 -1.14 -1.79 -5.58
CA LYS A 33 -1.19 -2.07 -7.01
C LYS A 33 0.22 -2.11 -7.58
N SER A 34 0.59 -3.21 -8.25
CA SER A 34 1.91 -3.37 -8.88
C SER A 34 3.09 -3.00 -7.96
N ASP A 35 3.08 -3.53 -6.72
CA ASP A 35 4.06 -3.24 -5.66
C ASP A 35 4.07 -1.79 -5.12
N THR A 36 3.11 -0.95 -5.52
CA THR A 36 2.96 0.41 -4.98
C THR A 36 1.79 0.47 -4.01
N LEU A 37 2.09 0.73 -2.73
CA LEU A 37 1.09 0.98 -1.70
C LEU A 37 0.72 2.46 -1.73
N THR A 38 -0.54 2.76 -2.04
CA THR A 38 -1.09 4.11 -2.01
C THR A 38 -2.02 4.27 -0.81
N LEU A 39 -1.80 5.34 -0.05
CA LEU A 39 -2.63 5.78 1.06
C LEU A 39 -3.10 7.21 0.77
N GLU A 40 -4.40 7.42 0.68
CA GLU A 40 -4.95 8.68 0.20
C GLU A 40 -6.24 9.06 0.94
N ASN A 41 -6.32 10.30 1.39
CA ASN A 41 -7.55 10.90 1.90
C ASN A 41 -7.85 12.20 1.16
N SER A 42 -8.79 13.01 1.64
CA SER A 42 -9.12 14.31 1.02
C SER A 42 -7.99 15.34 1.11
N ILE A 43 -7.04 15.17 2.04
CA ILE A 43 -5.99 16.14 2.36
C ILE A 43 -4.63 15.77 1.77
N LEU A 44 -4.30 14.48 1.72
CA LEU A 44 -2.98 14.00 1.31
C LEU A 44 -3.02 12.70 0.51
N ARG A 45 -1.90 12.41 -0.15
CA ARG A 45 -1.56 11.09 -0.70
C ARG A 45 -0.12 10.76 -0.33
N HIS A 46 0.11 9.56 0.21
CA HIS A 46 1.42 8.96 0.34
C HIS A 46 1.51 7.76 -0.61
N GLN A 47 2.60 7.66 -1.34
CA GLN A 47 2.91 6.48 -2.15
C GLN A 47 4.21 5.84 -1.66
N TYR A 48 4.16 4.53 -1.47
CA TYR A 48 5.29 3.73 -1.05
C TYR A 48 5.55 2.61 -2.04
N LEU A 49 6.82 2.31 -2.31
CA LEU A 49 7.20 1.01 -2.85
C LEU A 49 7.06 -0.02 -1.72
N PHE A 50 6.30 -1.09 -1.96
CA PHE A 50 5.96 -2.07 -0.93
C PHE A 50 7.14 -2.99 -0.61
N ASN A 51 7.91 -3.43 -1.61
CA ASN A 51 9.22 -4.09 -1.43
C ASN A 51 9.19 -5.17 -0.32
N GLY A 52 8.24 -6.10 -0.41
CA GLY A 52 8.10 -7.18 0.58
C GLY A 52 7.75 -6.71 2.00
N GLY A 53 7.11 -5.54 2.13
CA GLY A 53 6.77 -4.90 3.40
C GLY A 53 7.82 -3.91 3.93
N ASP A 54 9.01 -3.87 3.33
CA ASP A 54 10.06 -2.89 3.62
C ASP A 54 9.80 -1.61 2.84
N LEU A 55 8.83 -0.83 3.34
CA LEU A 55 8.31 0.30 2.60
C LEU A 55 9.40 1.34 2.32
N LYS A 56 9.38 1.88 1.11
CA LYS A 56 10.17 3.05 0.71
C LYS A 56 9.24 4.16 0.28
N LEU A 57 9.31 5.32 0.93
CA LEU A 57 8.50 6.48 0.53
C LEU A 57 8.93 6.96 -0.86
N LEU A 58 7.98 6.99 -1.81
CA LEU A 58 8.18 7.47 -3.17
C LEU A 58 7.83 8.95 -3.27
N ASN A 59 6.63 9.31 -2.83
CA ASN A 59 6.18 10.69 -2.80
C ASN A 59 5.14 10.95 -1.72
N LEU A 60 4.99 12.24 -1.44
CA LEU A 60 3.97 12.83 -0.58
C LEU A 60 3.32 13.99 -1.33
N TRP A 61 2.01 13.94 -1.53
CA TRP A 61 1.23 15.05 -2.08
C TRP A 61 0.36 15.67 -1.00
N ASP A 62 0.60 16.94 -0.67
CA ASP A 62 -0.33 17.76 0.12
C ASP A 62 -1.32 18.43 -0.83
N LYS A 63 -2.55 17.91 -0.86
CA LYS A 63 -3.60 18.34 -1.79
C LYS A 63 -4.14 19.73 -1.45
N ARG A 64 -3.93 20.23 -0.24
CA ARG A 64 -4.38 21.58 0.16
C ARG A 64 -3.52 22.67 -0.47
N SER A 65 -2.22 22.42 -0.59
CA SER A 65 -1.26 23.35 -1.19
C SER A 65 -0.85 22.97 -2.61
N ASP A 66 -1.36 21.84 -3.11
CA ASP A 66 -0.97 21.19 -4.36
C ASP A 66 0.53 20.97 -4.50
N LYS A 67 1.22 20.73 -3.37
CA LYS A 67 2.66 20.49 -3.34
C LYS A 67 2.96 19.01 -3.29
N VAL A 68 3.85 18.58 -4.18
CA VAL A 68 4.36 17.21 -4.20
C VAL A 68 5.82 17.20 -3.77
N LEU A 69 6.13 16.41 -2.75
CA LEU A 69 7.48 16.04 -2.37
C LEU A 69 7.81 14.69 -3.01
N GLU A 70 8.65 14.71 -4.04
CA GLU A 70 9.21 13.52 -4.68
C GLU A 70 10.52 13.09 -4.00
N ILE A 71 10.67 11.78 -3.73
CA ILE A 71 11.86 11.23 -3.12
C ILE A 71 12.78 10.65 -4.20
N ASN A 72 13.84 11.39 -4.55
CA ASN A 72 14.77 11.00 -5.61
C ASN A 72 15.57 9.72 -5.33
N ARG A 73 15.73 9.35 -4.06
CA ARG A 73 16.45 8.14 -3.62
C ARG A 73 15.72 7.45 -2.48
N PRO A 74 14.60 6.74 -2.77
CA PRO A 74 13.79 6.09 -1.74
C PRO A 74 14.63 5.09 -0.94
N GLN A 75 14.64 5.25 0.38
CA GLN A 75 15.27 4.31 1.32
C GLN A 75 14.20 3.51 2.04
N ILE A 76 14.57 2.33 2.54
CA ILE A 76 13.71 1.57 3.45
C ILE A 76 13.52 2.40 4.72
N ASP A 77 12.28 2.59 5.13
CA ASP A 77 11.95 3.42 6.28
C ASP A 77 12.29 2.78 7.63
N PHE A 78 12.35 1.46 7.69
CA PHE A 78 12.74 0.70 8.87
C PHE A 78 13.63 -0.49 8.50
N VAL A 79 14.93 -0.40 8.80
CA VAL A 79 15.93 -1.40 8.38
C VAL A 79 16.24 -2.38 9.52
N PHE A 80 16.22 -3.68 9.20
CA PHE A 80 16.76 -4.73 10.06
C PHE A 80 18.11 -5.21 9.53
N GLY A 81 19.19 -4.91 10.26
CA GLY A 81 20.53 -5.36 9.90
C GLY A 81 20.68 -6.88 10.06
N GLY A 82 21.25 -7.53 9.05
CA GLY A 82 21.69 -8.93 9.14
C GLY A 82 20.60 -10.00 9.11
N ILE A 83 19.32 -9.66 8.86
CA ILE A 83 18.23 -10.65 8.84
C ILE A 83 17.42 -10.56 7.53
N SER A 84 17.43 -11.64 6.76
CA SER A 84 16.66 -11.77 5.52
C SER A 84 15.15 -11.81 5.78
N LEU A 85 14.37 -11.38 4.78
CA LEU A 85 12.92 -11.57 4.76
C LEU A 85 12.60 -13.00 4.33
N ASP A 86 11.92 -13.76 5.19
CA ASP A 86 11.51 -15.12 4.89
C ASP A 86 10.12 -15.14 4.24
N SER A 87 9.18 -14.40 4.83
CA SER A 87 7.84 -14.25 4.28
C SER A 87 7.20 -12.93 4.68
N VAL A 88 6.22 -12.50 3.87
CA VAL A 88 5.41 -11.33 4.12
C VAL A 88 3.94 -11.65 3.87
N SER A 89 3.07 -11.11 4.71
CA SER A 89 1.63 -11.05 4.48
C SER A 89 1.13 -9.64 4.72
N TYR A 90 0.02 -9.27 4.07
CA TYR A 90 -0.61 -7.98 4.32
C TYR A 90 -2.13 -8.08 4.21
N ARG A 91 -2.80 -7.14 4.86
CA ARG A 91 -4.26 -6.95 4.80
C ARG A 91 -4.58 -5.48 4.81
N ILE A 92 -5.50 -5.07 3.94
CA ILE A 92 -6.08 -3.73 3.92
C ILE A 92 -7.55 -3.84 4.28
N HIS A 93 -8.02 -3.05 5.23
CA HIS A 93 -9.43 -3.04 5.64
C HIS A 93 -9.84 -1.68 6.20
N THR A 94 -11.14 -1.42 6.25
CA THR A 94 -11.69 -0.35 7.09
C THR A 94 -11.79 -0.87 8.52
N ALA A 95 -11.33 -0.08 9.48
CA ALA A 95 -11.49 -0.35 10.90
C ALA A 95 -12.39 0.72 11.52
N GLU A 96 -13.39 0.27 12.27
CA GLU A 96 -14.13 1.12 13.20
C GLU A 96 -13.18 1.46 14.36
N GLY A 97 -13.07 2.73 14.72
CA GLY A 97 -12.31 3.12 15.89
C GLY A 97 -13.00 2.73 17.20
N SER A 98 -12.48 3.18 18.35
CA SER A 98 -13.20 2.99 19.61
C SER A 98 -14.48 3.85 19.64
N ALA A 99 -15.36 3.66 20.61
CA ALA A 99 -16.59 4.46 20.71
C ALA A 99 -16.28 5.98 20.66
N GLY A 100 -16.72 6.65 19.60
CA GLY A 100 -16.48 8.08 19.34
C GLY A 100 -15.37 8.40 18.34
N ASP A 101 -14.56 7.42 17.92
CA ASP A 101 -13.54 7.60 16.88
C ASP A 101 -14.16 7.51 15.48
N GLN A 102 -13.66 8.31 14.55
CA GLN A 102 -14.00 8.17 13.13
C GLN A 102 -13.40 6.88 12.54
N PRO A 103 -14.07 6.24 11.56
CA PRO A 103 -13.51 5.11 10.86
C PRO A 103 -12.23 5.49 10.11
N TYR A 104 -11.31 4.53 10.00
CA TYR A 104 -10.03 4.71 9.31
C TYR A 104 -9.71 3.54 8.40
N LYS A 105 -8.86 3.77 7.39
CA LYS A 105 -8.26 2.67 6.63
C LYS A 105 -7.04 2.19 7.37
N GLU A 106 -6.96 0.88 7.57
CA GLU A 106 -5.81 0.21 8.17
C GLU A 106 -5.14 -0.72 7.17
N VAL A 107 -3.82 -0.56 7.03
CA VAL A 107 -2.95 -1.51 6.37
C VAL A 107 -2.13 -2.22 7.43
N VAL A 108 -2.27 -3.54 7.49
CA VAL A 108 -1.49 -4.41 8.36
C VAL A 108 -0.51 -5.17 7.49
N ILE A 109 0.77 -5.09 7.81
CA ILE A 109 1.86 -5.81 7.15
C ILE A 109 2.54 -6.65 8.23
N ILE A 110 2.71 -7.94 7.99
CA ILE A 110 3.41 -8.86 8.89
C ILE A 110 4.55 -9.49 8.11
N GLN A 111 5.77 -9.27 8.60
CA GLN A 111 6.99 -9.84 8.06
C GLN A 111 7.57 -10.85 9.04
N TYR A 112 8.09 -11.96 8.51
CA TYR A 112 8.87 -12.92 9.26
C TYR A 112 10.31 -12.90 8.77
N ARG A 113 11.25 -12.80 9.71
CA ARG A 113 12.69 -12.68 9.49
C ARG A 113 13.42 -13.58 10.48
N GLY A 114 13.72 -14.80 10.09
CA GLY A 114 14.19 -15.85 10.99
C GLY A 114 13.19 -16.07 12.14
N GLY A 115 13.66 -15.88 13.38
CA GLY A 115 12.82 -15.98 14.58
C GLY A 115 12.09 -14.68 14.98
N LEU A 116 12.20 -13.61 14.19
CA LEU A 116 11.58 -12.31 14.46
C LEU A 116 10.35 -12.11 13.58
N GLU A 117 9.22 -11.81 14.21
CA GLU A 117 8.01 -11.32 13.56
C GLU A 117 7.89 -9.81 13.76
N VAL A 118 7.61 -9.10 12.67
CA VAL A 118 7.46 -7.66 12.64
C VAL A 118 6.08 -7.35 12.09
N LYS A 119 5.23 -6.76 12.92
CA LYS A 119 3.91 -6.29 12.52
C LYS A 119 3.93 -4.78 12.41
N ARG A 120 3.60 -4.27 11.23
CA ARG A 120 3.38 -2.85 10.96
C ARG A 120 1.90 -2.60 10.75
N ARG A 121 1.33 -1.67 11.52
CA ARG A 121 0.00 -1.10 11.30
C ARG A 121 0.13 0.32 10.78
N ILE A 122 -0.55 0.61 9.68
CA ILE A 122 -0.58 1.93 9.06
C ILE A 122 -2.03 2.40 9.05
N LYS A 123 -2.30 3.50 9.75
CA LYS A 123 -3.64 4.07 9.87
C LYS A 123 -3.72 5.37 9.09
N LEU A 124 -4.75 5.46 8.26
CA LEU A 124 -5.10 6.65 7.49
C LEU A 124 -6.50 7.10 7.90
N PHE A 125 -6.59 8.30 8.44
CA PHE A 125 -7.83 8.92 8.89
C PHE A 125 -8.38 9.85 7.81
N GLY A 126 -9.71 9.99 7.71
CA GLY A 126 -10.35 10.80 6.67
C GLY A 126 -9.96 12.28 6.72
N GLU A 127 -9.96 12.87 7.92
CA GLU A 127 -9.84 14.33 8.11
C GLU A 127 -8.49 14.77 8.69
N ALA A 128 -7.52 13.86 8.78
CA ALA A 128 -6.20 14.16 9.33
C ALA A 128 -5.14 14.34 8.22
N PRO A 129 -4.28 15.38 8.31
CA PRO A 129 -3.11 15.54 7.42
C PRO A 129 -1.95 14.63 7.86
N ALA A 130 -2.22 13.39 8.27
CA ALA A 130 -1.19 12.49 8.78
C ALA A 130 -1.52 11.01 8.50
N VAL A 131 -0.45 10.23 8.29
CA VAL A 131 -0.45 8.77 8.25
C VAL A 131 0.26 8.26 9.50
N ARG A 132 -0.41 7.45 10.32
CA ARG A 132 0.18 6.90 11.55
C ARG A 132 0.77 5.53 11.28
N HIS A 133 2.06 5.37 11.53
CA HIS A 133 2.72 4.07 11.55
C HIS A 133 2.90 3.58 12.98
N GLN A 134 2.63 2.30 13.22
CA GLN A 134 2.89 1.60 14.47
C GLN A 134 3.59 0.29 14.16
N PHE A 135 4.65 -0.01 14.92
CA PHE A 135 5.40 -1.25 14.80
C PHE A 135 5.27 -2.06 16.08
N GLU A 136 5.09 -3.36 15.94
CA GLU A 136 5.11 -4.36 17.00
C GLU A 136 6.07 -5.47 16.61
N PHE A 137 6.78 -6.00 17.60
CA PHE A 137 7.81 -7.00 17.39
C PHE A 137 7.54 -8.18 18.32
N ARG A 138 7.68 -9.40 17.81
CA ARG A 138 7.54 -10.63 18.58
C ARG A 138 8.64 -11.61 18.19
N GLY A 139 9.20 -12.31 19.18
CA GLY A 139 10.24 -13.32 18.95
C GLY A 139 11.65 -12.77 19.13
N LYS A 140 12.64 -13.44 18.51
CA LYS A 140 14.06 -13.13 18.65
C LYS A 140 14.76 -13.22 17.29
N SER A 141 15.62 -12.24 17.01
CA SER A 141 16.61 -12.34 15.94
C SER A 141 17.56 -13.50 16.23
N SER A 142 17.83 -14.35 15.23
CA SER A 142 18.88 -15.38 15.30
C SER A 142 20.29 -14.79 15.10
N VAL A 143 20.39 -13.51 14.74
CA VAL A 143 21.65 -12.82 14.44
C VAL A 143 21.99 -11.89 15.61
N LEU A 144 23.08 -12.23 16.31
CA LEU A 144 23.62 -11.50 17.47
C LEU A 144 24.75 -10.53 17.12
N SER A 145 25.01 -10.20 15.85
CA SER A 145 26.08 -9.26 15.49
C SER A 145 25.52 -7.90 15.09
N TRP A 146 25.62 -6.94 16.00
CA TRP A 146 25.47 -5.50 15.70
C TRP A 146 26.59 -4.95 14.80
N GLU A 147 27.59 -5.78 14.51
CA GLU A 147 28.73 -5.44 13.66
C GLU A 147 28.32 -5.55 12.18
N ARG A 148 28.31 -4.41 11.50
CA ARG A 148 28.05 -4.19 10.05
C ARG A 148 26.61 -3.83 9.69
N VAL A 149 26.11 -2.72 10.24
CA VAL A 149 25.27 -1.81 9.45
C VAL A 149 26.14 -0.61 9.09
N ILE A 150 26.82 -0.66 7.94
CA ILE A 150 27.40 0.54 7.33
C ILE A 150 26.29 1.11 6.46
N ILE A 151 25.74 2.25 6.88
CA ILE A 151 24.76 3.05 6.12
C ILE A 151 25.48 3.79 5.00
#